data_AF-N1X1Z3-F1
#
_entry.id   AF-N1X1Z3-F1
#
_cell.length_a   1.000
_cell.length_b   1.000
_cell.length_c   1.000
_cell.angle_alpha   90.00
_cell.angle_beta   90.00
_cell.angle_gamma   90.00
#
_symmetry.space_group_name_H-M   'P 1'
#
loop_
_entity.id
_entity.type
_entity.pdbx_description
1 polymer ?
#
loop_
_entity_poly.entity_id
_entity_poly.type
_entity_poly.pdbx_seq_one_letter_code
_entity_poly.pdbx_strand_id
1 'polypeptide(L)'
;MNSPRLVTHAGLTINLSQVKCFRLNSFTDIGKKNTLVVEFKTRYDYIQYPETNEFEKQEYNEQTEIEFPDYDTAKAYSDEWIEIWQEYLDEQT
;
A
#
# COMPACT_ATOMS: atom_id res chain seq x y z
N MET A 1 -11.83 -12.34 8.98
CA MET A 1 -11.23 -11.85 7.72
C MET A 1 -11.78 -10.45 7.50
N ASN A 2 -10.92 -9.45 7.35
CA ASN A 2 -11.40 -8.07 7.18
C ASN A 2 -12.14 -7.95 5.84
N SER A 3 -13.30 -7.32 5.86
CA SER A 3 -14.14 -7.12 4.67
C SER A 3 -13.43 -6.22 3.65
N PRO A 4 -13.46 -6.54 2.33
CA PRO A 4 -12.94 -5.64 1.31
C PRO A 4 -13.63 -4.27 1.37
N ARG A 5 -12.84 -3.19 1.32
CA ARG A 5 -13.36 -1.82 1.26
C ARG A 5 -12.51 -0.98 0.31
N LEU A 6 -13.13 -0.52 -0.78
CA LEU A 6 -12.50 0.39 -1.73
C LEU A 6 -12.76 1.83 -1.30
N VAL A 7 -11.70 2.62 -1.18
CA VAL A 7 -11.77 4.05 -0.86
C VAL A 7 -10.95 4.83 -1.89
N THR A 8 -11.49 5.95 -2.35
CA THR A 8 -10.78 6.92 -3.18
C THR A 8 -10.50 8.18 -2.37
N HIS A 9 -9.22 8.52 -2.21
CA HIS A 9 -8.78 9.72 -1.51
C HIS A 9 -7.48 10.25 -2.16
N ALA A 10 -7.31 11.57 -2.22
CA ALA A 10 -6.15 12.20 -2.88
C ALA A 10 -5.86 11.71 -4.33
N GLY A 11 -6.89 11.29 -5.07
CA GLY A 11 -6.74 10.74 -6.43
C GLY A 11 -6.27 9.27 -6.49
N LEU A 12 -6.06 8.61 -5.35
CA LEU A 12 -5.70 7.20 -5.26
C LEU A 12 -6.90 6.37 -4.83
N THR A 13 -7.11 5.23 -5.48
CA THR A 13 -8.14 4.25 -5.08
C THR A 13 -7.48 3.01 -4.52
N ILE A 14 -7.78 2.67 -3.26
CA ILE A 14 -7.13 1.61 -2.50
C ILE A 14 -8.18 0.65 -1.93
N ASN A 15 -7.89 -0.66 -1.96
CA ASN A 15 -8.60 -1.63 -1.12
C ASN A 15 -7.94 -1.69 0.27
N LEU A 16 -8.60 -1.12 1.28
CA LEU A 16 -8.08 -1.04 2.65
C LEU A 16 -7.81 -2.41 3.28
N SER A 17 -8.50 -3.46 2.84
CA SER A 17 -8.26 -4.83 3.34
C SER A 17 -6.89 -5.38 2.95
N GLN A 18 -6.30 -4.84 1.87
CA GLN A 18 -5.01 -5.26 1.31
C GLN A 18 -3.86 -4.37 1.79
N VAL A 19 -4.14 -3.25 2.46
CA VAL A 19 -3.07 -2.38 2.97
C VAL A 19 -2.31 -3.09 4.08
N LYS A 20 -0.98 -3.01 3.99
CA LYS A 20 -0.03 -3.41 5.03
C LYS A 20 0.44 -2.19 5.82
N CYS A 21 0.82 -1.10 5.14
CA CYS A 21 1.15 0.17 5.77
C CYS A 21 1.20 1.33 4.77
N PHE A 22 1.18 2.55 5.31
CA PHE A 22 1.53 3.79 4.63
C PHE A 22 2.91 4.23 5.11
N ARG A 23 3.79 4.66 4.20
CA ARG A 23 5.14 5.11 4.53
C ARG A 23 5.46 6.42 3.84
N LEU A 24 6.09 7.30 4.59
CA LEU A 24 6.80 8.46 4.07
C LEU A 24 8.28 8.34 4.39
N ASN A 25 9.11 8.82 3.48
CA ASN A 25 10.54 8.88 3.72
C ASN A 25 10.86 9.98 4.73
N SER A 26 11.47 9.59 5.85
CA SER A 26 11.89 10.49 6.92
C SER A 26 13.38 10.83 6.89
N PHE A 27 14.17 10.28 5.96
CA PHE A 27 15.60 10.56 5.87
C PHE A 27 15.86 11.97 5.33
N THR A 28 16.74 12.72 6.00
CA THR A 28 17.00 14.13 5.67
C THR A 28 17.72 14.33 4.35
N ASP A 29 18.57 13.40 3.95
CA ASP A 29 19.53 13.61 2.84
C ASP A 29 19.45 12.53 1.75
N ILE A 30 18.51 11.60 1.86
CA ILE A 30 18.43 10.43 0.97
C ILE A 30 16.98 10.19 0.56
N GLY A 31 16.73 10.11 -0.76
CA GLY A 31 15.46 9.71 -1.35
C GLY A 31 14.42 10.82 -1.48
N LYS A 32 13.30 10.51 -2.13
CA LYS A 32 12.17 11.44 -2.28
C LYS A 32 11.44 11.59 -0.96
N LYS A 33 11.25 12.83 -0.48
CA LYS A 33 10.51 13.13 0.76
C LYS A 33 9.03 13.40 0.52
N ASN A 34 8.73 13.89 -0.67
CA ASN A 34 7.39 14.24 -1.13
C ASN A 34 6.61 13.03 -1.69
N THR A 35 7.01 11.79 -1.39
CA THR A 35 6.40 10.59 -1.96
C THR A 35 5.82 9.71 -0.86
N LEU A 36 4.49 9.54 -0.88
CA LEU A 36 3.78 8.55 -0.07
C LEU A 36 3.85 7.19 -0.76
N VAL A 37 4.27 6.18 -0.01
CA VAL A 37 4.31 4.79 -0.43
C VAL A 37 3.23 4.02 0.31
N VAL A 38 2.34 3.35 -0.41
CA VAL A 38 1.39 2.40 0.14
C VAL A 38 1.91 1.00 -0.12
N GLU A 39 2.21 0.24 0.94
CA GLU A 39 2.55 -1.17 0.82
C GLU A 39 1.30 -2.04 0.99
N PHE A 40 1.18 -3.04 0.13
CA PHE A 40 0.12 -4.04 0.21
C PHE A 40 0.61 -5.32 0.91
N LYS A 41 -0.32 -6.12 1.42
CA LYS A 41 -0.05 -7.43 1.99
C LYS A 41 0.55 -8.33 0.90
N THR A 42 1.57 -9.10 1.29
CA THR A 42 2.21 -10.07 0.42
C THR A 42 1.18 -11.05 -0.13
N ARG A 43 1.15 -11.21 -1.45
CA ARG A 43 0.36 -12.25 -2.12
C ARG A 43 1.27 -13.35 -2.64
N TYR A 44 0.73 -14.56 -2.67
CA TYR A 44 1.39 -15.71 -3.26
C TYR A 44 0.60 -16.16 -4.47
N ASP A 45 1.29 -16.45 -5.55
CA ASP A 45 0.72 -17.09 -6.74
C ASP A 45 1.57 -18.31 -7.11
N TYR A 46 1.02 -19.17 -7.96
CA TYR A 46 1.74 -20.33 -8.47
C TYR A 46 1.87 -20.22 -9.99
N ILE A 47 3.12 -20.15 -10.47
CA ILE A 47 3.41 -20.10 -11.89
C ILE A 47 3.70 -21.52 -12.36
N GLN A 48 2.97 -21.97 -13.38
CA GLN A 48 3.22 -23.27 -14.00
C GLN A 48 4.30 -23.14 -15.06
N TYR A 49 5.34 -23.96 -14.97
CA TYR A 49 6.35 -24.11 -16.02
C TYR A 49 5.78 -24.94 -17.17
N PRO A 50 5.69 -24.40 -18.40
CA PRO A 50 5.09 -25.11 -19.52
C PRO A 50 5.91 -26.33 -19.97
N GLU A 51 7.22 -26.36 -19.70
CA GLU A 51 8.10 -27.45 -20.11
C GLU A 51 8.10 -28.64 -19.13
N THR A 52 7.95 -28.38 -17.84
CA THR A 52 8.03 -29.41 -16.78
C THR A 52 6.68 -29.72 -16.14
N ASN A 53 5.64 -28.90 -16.39
CA ASN A 53 4.36 -28.90 -15.66
C ASN A 53 4.49 -28.70 -14.14
N GLU A 54 5.65 -28.26 -13.65
CA GLU A 54 5.86 -27.98 -12.25
C GLU A 54 5.30 -26.59 -11.88
N PHE A 55 4.83 -26.46 -10.65
CA PHE A 55 4.34 -25.20 -10.10
C PHE A 55 5.40 -24.60 -9.16
N GLU A 56 5.79 -23.37 -9.42
CA GLU A 56 6.64 -22.60 -8.51
C GLU A 56 5.81 -21.56 -7.77
N LYS A 57 6.00 -21.51 -6.44
CA LYS A 57 5.38 -20.51 -5.58
C LYS A 57 6.12 -19.18 -5.75
N GLN A 58 5.43 -18.18 -6.28
CA GLN A 58 5.93 -16.82 -6.42
C GLN A 58 5.40 -15.93 -5.30
N GLU A 59 6.27 -15.11 -4.72
CA GLU A 59 5.92 -14.06 -3.77
C GLU A 59 5.85 -12.71 -4.49
N TYR A 60 4.79 -11.94 -4.24
CA TYR A 60 4.63 -10.57 -4.73
C TYR A 60 4.47 -9.60 -3.57
N ASN A 61 5.39 -8.64 -3.50
CA ASN A 61 5.35 -7.51 -2.58
C ASN A 61 5.03 -6.25 -3.38
N GLU A 62 3.75 -5.89 -3.40
CA GLU A 62 3.26 -4.77 -4.20
C GLU A 62 3.29 -3.47 -3.40
N GLN A 63 3.66 -2.39 -4.07
CA GLN A 63 3.57 -1.04 -3.55
C GLN A 63 3.05 -0.09 -4.62
N THR A 64 2.43 0.99 -4.19
CA THR A 64 2.11 2.12 -5.06
C THR A 64 2.66 3.41 -4.45
N GLU A 65 2.96 4.37 -5.31
CA GLU A 65 3.61 5.62 -4.91
C GLU A 65 2.81 6.79 -5.45
N ILE A 66 2.63 7.82 -4.61
CA ILE A 66 2.12 9.12 -5.03
C ILE A 66 3.11 10.20 -4.63
N GLU A 67 3.45 11.01 -5.62
CA GLU A 67 4.30 12.17 -5.45
C GLU A 67 3.46 13.45 -5.27
N PHE A 68 3.83 14.25 -4.28
CA PHE A 68 3.21 15.51 -3.91
C PHE A 68 4.17 16.69 -4.17
N PRO A 69 3.68 17.94 -4.11
CA PRO A 69 4.54 19.12 -4.33
C PRO A 69 5.65 19.25 -3.29
N ASP A 70 5.38 18.91 -2.04
CA ASP A 70 6.32 19.04 -0.92
C ASP A 70 6.06 17.97 0.16
N TYR A 71 6.97 17.92 1.14
CA TYR A 71 6.89 16.98 2.26
C TYR A 71 5.66 17.23 3.15
N ASP A 72 5.31 18.49 3.40
CA ASP A 72 4.20 18.83 4.31
C ASP A 72 2.87 18.36 3.72
N THR A 73 2.69 18.51 2.41
CA THR A 73 1.56 17.98 1.66
C THR A 73 1.54 16.45 1.71
N ALA A 74 2.68 15.80 1.45
CA ALA A 74 2.78 14.34 1.51
C ALA A 74 2.43 13.81 2.91
N LYS A 75 2.87 14.51 3.95
CA LYS A 75 2.57 14.21 5.35
C LYS A 75 1.09 14.37 5.66
N ALA A 76 0.47 15.48 5.29
CA ALA A 76 -0.95 15.69 5.50
C ALA A 76 -1.79 14.56 4.89
N TYR A 77 -1.54 14.20 3.63
CA TYR A 77 -2.26 13.10 2.98
C TYR A 77 -1.94 11.73 3.57
N SER A 78 -0.71 11.50 4.05
CA SER A 78 -0.37 10.26 4.77
C SER A 78 -1.15 10.14 6.07
N ASP A 79 -1.24 11.21 6.86
CA ASP A 79 -1.95 11.22 8.13
C ASP A 79 -3.46 10.99 7.89
N GLU A 80 -4.06 11.64 6.89
CA GLU A 80 -5.45 11.39 6.47
C GLU A 80 -5.69 9.93 6.04
N TRP A 81 -4.77 9.33 5.28
CA TRP A 81 -4.86 7.92 4.89
C TRP A 81 -4.77 6.97 6.09
N ILE A 82 -3.92 7.29 7.07
CA ILE A 82 -3.79 6.52 8.30
C ILE A 82 -5.10 6.59 9.10
N GLU A 83 -5.72 7.76 9.21
CA GLU A 83 -7.02 7.93 9.88
C GLU A 83 -8.11 7.10 9.20
N ILE A 84 -8.28 7.23 7.88
CA ILE A 84 -9.25 6.44 7.08
C ILE A 84 -9.03 4.94 7.28
N TRP A 85 -7.77 4.49 7.32
CA TRP A 85 -7.45 3.09 7.50
C TRP A 85 -7.72 2.62 8.93
N GLN A 86 -7.43 3.45 9.93
CA GLN A 86 -7.70 3.12 11.33
C GLN A 86 -9.21 3.01 11.60
N GLU A 87 -10.02 3.94 11.08
CA GLU A 87 -11.48 3.84 11.13
C GLU A 87 -11.98 2.52 10.54
N TYR A 88 -11.45 2.14 9.38
CA TYR A 88 -11.76 0.85 8.77
C TYR A 88 -11.39 -0.32 9.68
N LEU A 89 -10.21 -0.31 10.29
CA LEU A 89 -9.74 -1.38 11.19
C LEU A 89 -10.61 -1.51 12.44
N ASP A 90 -10.99 -0.38 13.04
CA ASP A 90 -11.83 -0.34 14.23
C ASP A 90 -13.22 -0.96 13.95
N GLU A 91 -13.78 -0.72 12.76
CA GLU A 91 -15.04 -1.34 12.33
C GLU A 91 -14.96 -2.85 12.04
N GLN A 92 -13.75 -3.42 11.92
CA GLN A 92 -13.59 -4.88 11.75
C GLN A 92 -13.50 -5.64 13.09
N THR A 93 -13.49 -4.93 14.22
CA THR A 93 -13.41 -5.51 15.57
C THR A 93 -14.80 -5.89 16.07
#